data_AF-A0A397UD53-F1
#
_entry.id   AF-A0A397UD53-F1
#
_cell.length_a   1.000
_cell.length_b   1.000
_cell.length_c   1.000
_cell.angle_alpha   90.00
_cell.angle_beta   90.00
_cell.angle_gamma   90.00
#
_symmetry.space_group_name_H-M   'P 1'
#
loop_
_entity.id
_entity.type
_entity.pdbx_description
1 polymer ?
#
loop_
_entity_poly.entity_id
_entity_poly.type
_entity_poly.pdbx_seq_one_letter_code
_entity_poly.pdbx_strand_id
1 'polypeptide(L)'
;MWEILYGKTISYYQKLDMSKLGLLIYYCNLRPAVNKEAPQCYVNLMRKCWDKNSEKRSSAKDLCEIFEKWQNDESVLLELNESKSLLENIEDSYYEN
;
A
#
# COMPACT_ATOMS: atom_id res chain seq x y z
N MET A 1 -0.18 5.86 0.10
CA MET A 1 -0.55 4.55 0.68
C MET A 1 0.55 3.52 0.50
N TRP A 2 0.94 3.17 -0.72
CA TRP A 2 2.05 2.22 -0.92
C TRP A 2 3.36 2.68 -0.29
N GLU A 3 3.75 3.94 -0.51
CA GLU A 3 4.98 4.49 0.08
C GLU A 3 4.94 4.51 1.62
N ILE A 4 3.75 4.68 2.21
CA ILE A 4 3.55 4.62 3.67
C ILE A 4 3.76 3.19 4.16
N LEU A 5 3.17 2.22 3.46
CA LEU A 5 3.27 0.80 3.80
C LEU A 5 4.72 0.29 3.78
N TYR A 6 5.53 0.74 2.83
CA TYR A 6 6.90 0.23 2.65
C TYR A 6 8.00 1.19 3.14
N GLY A 7 7.65 2.39 3.58
CA GLY A 7 8.61 3.44 3.94
C GLY A 7 9.55 3.84 2.79
N LYS A 8 9.20 3.54 1.54
CA LYS A 8 10.07 3.68 0.37
C LYS A 8 9.35 4.40 -0.76
N THR A 9 10.08 5.26 -1.46
CA THR A 9 9.59 5.85 -2.70
C THR A 9 9.62 4.82 -3.81
N ILE A 10 8.69 4.97 -4.73
CA ILE A 10 8.57 4.08 -5.87
C ILE A 10 9.65 4.41 -6.91
N SER A 11 10.42 3.42 -7.35
CA SER A 11 11.59 3.65 -8.21
C SER A 11 11.29 3.75 -9.72
N TYR A 12 10.10 3.33 -10.20
CA TYR A 12 9.80 3.38 -11.64
C TYR A 12 9.77 4.80 -12.21
N TYR A 13 9.54 5.81 -11.36
CA TYR A 13 9.53 7.22 -11.74
C TYR A 13 10.91 7.73 -12.20
N GLN A 14 12.01 7.06 -11.82
CA GLN A 14 13.37 7.53 -12.10
C GLN A 14 13.98 6.96 -13.39
N LYS A 15 13.39 5.92 -13.98
CA LYS A 15 13.97 5.19 -15.13
C LYS A 15 13.18 5.31 -16.44
N LEU A 16 11.92 5.74 -16.37
CA LEU A 16 11.04 5.79 -17.53
C LEU A 16 10.69 7.25 -17.87
N ASP A 17 10.62 7.54 -19.16
CA ASP A 17 9.98 8.77 -19.64
C ASP A 17 8.56 8.88 -19.05
N MET A 18 8.24 10.02 -18.45
CA MET A 18 6.99 10.27 -17.73
C MET A 18 5.76 10.02 -18.62
N SER A 19 5.89 10.29 -19.92
CA SER A 19 4.84 10.02 -20.91
C SER A 19 4.53 8.52 -21.05
N LYS A 20 5.57 7.66 -21.05
CA LYS A 20 5.44 6.20 -21.13
C LYS A 20 4.85 5.62 -19.85
N LEU A 21 5.20 6.19 -18.71
CA LEU A 21 4.71 5.72 -17.41
C LEU A 21 3.18 5.86 -17.29
N GLY A 22 2.63 7.02 -17.68
CA GLY A 22 1.18 7.23 -17.68
C GLY A 22 0.44 6.20 -18.55
N LEU A 23 0.99 5.90 -19.74
CA LEU A 23 0.43 4.89 -20.64
C LEU A 23 0.46 3.49 -20.01
N LEU A 24 1.55 3.09 -19.36
CA LEU A 24 1.64 1.79 -18.68
C LEU A 24 0.67 1.69 -17.49
N ILE A 25 0.49 2.77 -16.72
CA ILE A 25 -0.46 2.82 -15.61
C ILE A 25 -1.90 2.65 -16.11
N TYR A 26 -2.24 3.30 -17.23
CA TYR A 26 -3.58 3.30 -17.79
C TYR A 26 -3.90 2.03 -18.59
N TYR A 27 -3.08 1.71 -19.59
CA TYR A 27 -3.33 0.59 -20.52
C TYR A 27 -2.90 -0.76 -19.95
N CYS A 28 -1.72 -0.84 -19.33
CA CYS A 28 -1.19 -2.09 -18.78
C CYS A 28 -1.60 -2.33 -17.32
N ASN A 29 -2.36 -1.40 -16.72
CA ASN A 29 -2.71 -1.43 -15.30
C ASN A 29 -1.47 -1.59 -14.40
N LEU A 30 -0.37 -0.94 -14.75
CA LEU A 30 0.87 -0.98 -13.97
C LEU A 30 0.58 -0.47 -12.54
N ARG A 31 0.86 -1.31 -11.54
CA ARG A 31 0.73 -0.97 -10.12
C ARG A 31 1.98 -1.42 -9.38
N PRO A 32 2.33 -0.75 -8.26
CA PRO A 32 3.41 -1.22 -7.39
C PRO A 32 3.17 -2.67 -6.93
N ALA A 33 4.24 -3.45 -6.85
CA ALA A 33 4.18 -4.81 -6.30
C ALA A 33 3.83 -4.77 -4.81
N VAL A 34 3.11 -5.78 -4.33
CA VAL A 34 2.74 -5.91 -2.92
C VAL A 34 3.18 -7.29 -2.44
N ASN A 35 3.94 -7.35 -1.35
CA ASN A 35 4.36 -8.62 -0.75
C ASN A 35 3.19 -9.30 -0.01
N LYS A 36 3.29 -10.61 0.23
CA LYS A 36 2.20 -11.38 0.83
C LYS A 36 2.09 -11.18 2.34
N GLU A 37 3.16 -10.70 2.95
CA GLU A 37 3.29 -10.49 4.39
C GLU A 37 2.81 -9.09 4.81
N ALA A 38 2.48 -8.22 3.85
CA ALA A 38 1.85 -6.93 4.12
C ALA A 38 0.44 -7.13 4.72
N PRO A 39 0.00 -6.24 5.63
CA PRO A 39 -1.30 -6.32 6.25
C PRO A 39 -2.39 -6.25 5.17
N GLN A 40 -3.13 -7.34 5.04
CA GLN A 40 -4.11 -7.58 4.00
C GLN A 40 -5.26 -6.59 4.06
N CYS A 41 -5.68 -6.13 5.25
CA CYS A 41 -6.65 -5.05 5.41
C CYS A 41 -6.20 -3.75 4.69
N TYR A 42 -4.96 -3.32 4.89
CA TYR A 42 -4.38 -2.14 4.25
C TYR A 42 -4.17 -2.36 2.76
N VAL A 43 -3.68 -3.54 2.37
CA VAL A 43 -3.48 -3.90 0.97
C VAL A 43 -4.80 -3.88 0.20
N ASN A 44 -5.87 -4.41 0.78
CA ASN A 44 -7.19 -4.41 0.16
C ASN A 44 -7.74 -2.99 0.00
N LEU A 45 -7.59 -2.14 1.01
CA LEU A 45 -7.98 -0.74 0.94
C LEU A 45 -7.18 0.02 -0.14
N MET A 46 -5.86 -0.12 -0.11
CA MET A 46 -4.95 0.47 -1.09
C MET A 46 -5.29 0.01 -2.51
N ARG A 47 -5.67 -1.26 -2.70
CA ARG A 47 -6.12 -1.80 -4.00
C ARG A 47 -7.38 -1.14 -4.51
N LYS A 48 -8.34 -0.84 -3.63
CA LYS A 48 -9.55 -0.09 -4.02
C LYS A 48 -9.21 1.31 -4.50
N CYS A 49 -8.31 2.02 -3.83
CA CYS A 49 -7.94 3.41 -4.19
C CYS A 49 -7.41 3.57 -5.61
N TRP A 50 -6.80 2.53 -6.18
CA TRP A 50 -6.23 2.57 -7.54
C TRP A 50 -6.85 1.54 -8.48
N ASP A 51 -8.09 1.13 -8.21
CA ASP A 51 -8.85 0.21 -9.08
C ASP A 51 -8.87 0.74 -10.52
N LYS A 52 -8.86 -0.17 -11.49
CA LYS A 52 -8.93 0.17 -12.91
C LYS A 52 -10.26 0.83 -13.25
N ASN A 53 -11.35 0.37 -12.64
CA ASN A 53 -12.64 1.04 -12.69
C ASN A 53 -12.65 2.21 -11.69
N SER A 54 -12.81 3.43 -12.19
CA SER A 54 -12.88 4.64 -11.37
C SER A 54 -14.03 4.63 -10.36
N GLU A 55 -15.16 4.00 -10.68
CA GLU A 55 -16.34 3.94 -9.80
C GLU A 55 -16.11 3.06 -8.56
N LYS A 56 -15.13 2.16 -8.62
CA LYS A 56 -14.76 1.30 -7.49
C LYS A 56 -13.74 1.95 -6.55
N ARG A 57 -13.21 3.12 -6.93
CA ARG A 57 -12.22 3.82 -6.11
C ARG A 57 -12.88 4.46 -4.92
N SER A 58 -12.35 4.18 -3.74
CA SER A 58 -12.75 4.87 -2.52
C SER A 58 -12.45 6.37 -2.64
N SER A 59 -13.45 7.18 -2.31
CA SER A 59 -13.26 8.63 -2.18
C SER A 59 -12.45 8.95 -0.92
N ALA A 60 -11.93 10.17 -0.82
CA ALA A 60 -11.28 10.64 0.40
C ALA A 60 -12.21 10.56 1.62
N LYS A 61 -13.52 10.79 1.42
CA LYS A 61 -14.53 10.67 2.49
C LYS A 61 -14.66 9.22 2.97
N ASP A 62 -14.78 8.27 2.04
CA ASP A 62 -14.88 6.84 2.38
C ASP A 62 -13.63 6.38 3.15
N LEU A 63 -12.44 6.87 2.75
CA LEU A 63 -11.19 6.57 3.43
C LEU A 63 -11.17 7.10 4.87
N CYS A 64 -11.61 8.33 5.11
CA CYS A 64 -11.71 8.86 6.47
C CYS A 64 -12.64 8.01 7.34
N GLU A 65 -13.81 7.64 6.82
CA GLU A 65 -14.77 6.79 7.56
C GLU A 65 -14.20 5.39 7.83
N ILE A 66 -13.44 4.82 6.89
CA ILE A 66 -12.77 3.53 7.08
C ILE A 66 -11.70 3.63 8.17
N PHE A 67 -10.85 4.65 8.13
CA PHE A 67 -9.80 4.83 9.13
C PHE A 67 -10.34 5.17 10.52
N GLU A 68 -11.46 5.89 10.61
CA GLU A 68 -12.16 6.12 11.88
C GLU A 68 -12.70 4.81 12.48
N LYS A 69 -13.27 3.93 11.65
CA LYS A 69 -13.72 2.61 12.09
C LYS A 69 -12.56 1.73 12.55
N TRP A 70 -11.45 1.75 11.83
CA TRP A 70 -10.26 0.95 12.17
C TRP A 70 -9.65 1.28 13.52
N GLN A 71 -9.78 2.54 13.99
CA GLN A 71 -9.29 2.92 15.33
C GLN A 71 -9.96 2.13 16.46
N ASN A 72 -11.14 1.56 16.22
CA ASN A 72 -11.90 0.78 17.20
C ASN A 72 -12.03 -0.70 16.81
N ASP A 73 -11.35 -1.14 15.73
CA ASP A 73 -11.42 -2.51 15.24
C ASP A 73 -10.16 -3.27 15.68
N GLU A 74 -10.29 -4.05 16.75
CA GLU A 74 -9.18 -4.80 17.34
C GLU A 74 -8.53 -5.76 16.34
N SER A 75 -9.32 -6.38 15.45
CA SER A 75 -8.79 -7.31 14.45
C SER A 75 -7.87 -6.62 13.45
N VAL A 76 -8.26 -5.43 13.00
CA VAL A 76 -7.46 -4.61 12.09
C VAL A 76 -6.21 -4.10 12.78
N LEU A 77 -6.33 -3.64 14.03
CA LEU A 77 -5.19 -3.14 14.80
C LEU A 77 -4.15 -4.24 15.05
N LEU A 78 -4.59 -5.46 15.37
CA LEU A 78 -3.70 -6.61 15.55
C LEU A 78 -2.95 -6.95 14.26
N GLU A 79 -3.65 -7.07 13.13
CA GLU A 79 -3.04 -7.35 11.83
C GLU A 79 -2.00 -6.29 11.44
N LEU A 80 -2.33 -5.01 11.63
CA LEU A 80 -1.40 -3.91 11.35
C LEU A 80 -0.16 -3.98 12.27
N ASN A 81 -0.33 -4.26 13.56
CA ASN A 81 0.76 -4.32 14.53
C ASN A 81 1.70 -5.52 14.31
N GLU A 82 1.14 -6.69 14.00
CA GLU A 82 1.92 -7.88 13.65
C GLU A 82 2.82 -7.62 12.43
N SER A 83 2.27 -6.98 11.39
CA SER A 83 3.04 -6.64 10.20
C SER A 83 4.18 -5.65 10.50
N LYS A 84 3.97 -4.71 11.42
CA LYS A 84 4.99 -3.74 11.84
C LYS A 84 6.15 -4.43 12.55
N SER A 85 5.85 -5.35 13.48
CA SER A 85 6.88 -6.13 14.19
C SER A 85 7.72 -6.97 13.23
N LEU A 86 7.10 -7.57 12.22
CA LEU A 86 7.83 -8.33 11.19
C LEU A 86 8.84 -7.44 10.42
N LEU A 87 8.45 -6.22 10.08
CA LEU A 87 9.33 -5.27 9.37
C LEU A 87 10.50 -4.81 10.26
N GLU A 88 10.25 -4.52 11.53
CA GLU A 88 11.30 -4.15 12.51
C GLU A 88 12.33 -5.29 12.67
N ASN A 89 11.88 -6.53 12.82
CA ASN A 89 12.78 -7.70 12.93
C ASN A 89 13.63 -7.93 11.66
N ILE A 90 13.08 -7.63 10.47
CA ILE A 90 13.82 -7.72 9.20
C ILE A 90 14.90 -6.62 9.16
N GLU A 91 14.58 -5.40 9.58
CA GLU A 91 15.55 -4.30 9.63
C GLU A 91 16.70 -4.60 10.59
N ASP A 92 16.43 -5.08 11.80
CA ASP A 92 17.46 -5.45 12.79
C ASP A 92 18.41 -6.54 12.28
N SER A 93 17.89 -7.51 11.50
CA SER A 93 18.71 -8.60 10.93
C SER A 93 19.82 -8.13 9.97
N TYR A 94 19.70 -6.92 9.41
CA TYR A 94 20.73 -6.31 8.56
C TYR A 94 21.85 -5.64 9.35
N TYR A 95 21.65 -5.39 10.64
CA TYR A 95 22.61 -4.69 11.51
C TYR A 95 23.31 -5.62 12.52
N GLU A 96 22.85 -6.86 12.69
CA GLU A 96 23.48 -7.87 13.56
C GLU A 96 24.49 -8.81 12.84
N ASN A 97 24.78 -8.59 11.54
CA ASN A 97 25.86 -9.27 10.80
C ASN A 97 27.00 -8.31 10.45
#